data_AF-A0A0H2TJX7-F1
#
_entry.id   AF-A0A0H2TJX7-F1
#
_cell.length_a   1.000
_cell.length_b   1.000
_cell.length_c   1.000
_cell.angle_alpha   90.00
_cell.angle_beta   90.00
_cell.angle_gamma   90.00
#
_symmetry.space_group_name_H-M   'P 1'
#
loop_
_entity.id
_entity.type
_entity.pdbx_description
1 polymer ?
#
loop_
_entity_poly.entity_id
_entity_poly.type
_entity_poly.pdbx_seq_one_letter_code
_entity_poly.pdbx_strand_id
1 'polypeptide(L)'
;EEEGEQPRSSVRSRPLKSINVLWRGLVRAREEAERDRRMRYDLQQTLSRLPTYDDDDEDDDDKRALGKTSTATTTTTTYVTAEDLDEDDEELESFNSRDVNDRLQAVVGHLREAHRYCFWCKHVYPDERLEGCPGTTEEDHD
;
A
#
# COMPACT_ATOMS: atom_id res chain seq x y z
N GLU A 1 19.62 38.26 -1.63
CA GLU A 1 19.29 37.05 -0.85
C GLU A 1 18.05 36.48 -1.50
N GLU A 2 18.23 35.46 -2.34
CA GLU A 2 17.14 34.84 -3.10
C GLU A 2 17.02 33.42 -2.55
N GLU A 3 16.01 33.20 -1.70
CA GLU A 3 15.75 31.90 -1.11
C GLU A 3 15.22 30.96 -2.20
N GLY A 4 16.02 29.93 -2.50
CA GLY A 4 15.64 28.85 -3.41
C GLY A 4 14.56 27.98 -2.79
N GLU A 5 13.33 28.18 -3.23
CA GLU A 5 12.19 27.29 -2.99
C GLU A 5 12.55 25.89 -3.54
N GLN A 6 12.89 24.95 -2.67
CA GLN A 6 13.12 23.57 -3.09
C GLN A 6 11.78 22.92 -3.49
N PRO A 7 11.68 22.27 -4.67
CA PRO A 7 10.46 21.58 -5.05
C PRO A 7 10.20 20.44 -4.08
N ARG A 8 9.06 20.50 -3.39
CA ARG A 8 8.54 19.42 -2.55
C ARG A 8 8.57 18.13 -3.36
N SER A 9 9.33 17.17 -2.90
CA SER A 9 9.50 15.88 -3.56
C SER A 9 8.12 15.29 -3.85
N SER A 10 7.75 15.22 -5.14
CA SER A 10 6.61 14.44 -5.59
C SER A 10 6.77 13.04 -4.99
N VAL A 11 5.83 12.58 -4.18
CA VAL A 11 5.84 11.22 -3.65
C VAL A 11 5.73 10.30 -4.86
N ARG A 12 6.89 9.86 -5.38
CA ARG A 12 6.94 8.88 -6.45
C ARG A 12 6.45 7.59 -5.83
N SER A 13 5.22 7.19 -6.12
CA SER A 13 4.73 5.87 -5.76
C SER A 13 5.70 4.85 -6.34
N ARG A 14 6.34 4.06 -5.47
CA ARG A 14 7.22 2.97 -5.92
C ARG A 14 6.31 1.90 -6.54
N PRO A 15 6.68 1.31 -7.68
CA PRO A 15 5.83 0.34 -8.32
C PRO A 15 5.68 -0.91 -7.44
N LEU A 16 4.51 -1.55 -7.44
CA LEU A 16 4.22 -2.68 -6.55
C LEU A 16 5.23 -3.82 -6.74
N LYS A 17 5.66 -4.07 -7.98
CA LYS A 17 6.67 -5.09 -8.32
C LYS A 17 8.06 -4.83 -7.71
N SER A 18 8.36 -3.59 -7.28
CA SER A 18 9.62 -3.29 -6.58
C SER A 18 9.65 -3.75 -5.12
N ILE A 19 8.49 -4.19 -4.60
CA ILE A 19 8.32 -4.68 -3.24
C ILE A 19 8.53 -6.20 -3.24
N ASN A 20 9.18 -6.72 -2.20
CA ASN A 20 9.38 -8.16 -2.05
C ASN A 20 8.04 -8.89 -2.00
N VAL A 21 7.91 -9.96 -2.79
CA VAL A 21 6.72 -10.83 -2.87
C VAL A 21 6.18 -11.25 -1.49
N LEU A 22 7.07 -11.44 -0.50
CA LEU A 22 6.73 -11.84 0.87
C LEU A 22 5.73 -10.89 1.56
N TRP A 23 5.81 -9.59 1.30
CA TRP A 23 4.90 -8.59 1.88
C TRP A 23 4.19 -7.71 0.85
N ARG A 24 4.47 -7.91 -0.45
CA ARG A 24 3.81 -7.20 -1.56
C ARG A 24 2.29 -7.38 -1.52
N GLY A 25 1.80 -8.58 -1.19
CA GLY A 25 0.36 -8.85 -1.04
C GLY A 25 -0.33 -8.01 0.04
N LEU A 26 0.35 -7.75 1.16
CA LEU A 26 -0.19 -6.88 2.23
C LEU A 26 -0.29 -5.43 1.76
N VAL A 27 0.70 -4.96 1.02
CA VAL A 27 0.68 -3.61 0.45
C VAL A 27 -0.42 -3.49 -0.59
N ARG A 28 -0.53 -4.46 -1.50
CA ARG A 28 -1.60 -4.52 -2.51
C ARG A 28 -3.00 -4.47 -1.86
N ALA A 29 -3.25 -5.33 -0.87
CA ALA A 29 -4.55 -5.36 -0.18
C ALA A 29 -4.90 -4.03 0.53
N ARG A 30 -3.89 -3.35 1.09
CA ARG A 30 -4.08 -2.03 1.71
C ARG A 30 -4.44 -0.97 0.67
N GLU A 31 -3.75 -0.96 -0.47
CA GLU A 31 -4.00 -0.02 -1.55
C GLU A 31 -5.35 -0.29 -2.23
N GLU A 32 -5.74 -1.55 -2.43
CA GLU A 32 -7.08 -1.93 -2.93
C GLU A 32 -8.19 -1.44 -2.00
N ALA A 33 -8.03 -1.64 -0.68
CA ALA A 33 -9.00 -1.18 0.31
C ALA A 33 -9.13 0.36 0.34
N GLU A 34 -8.02 1.08 0.14
CA GLU A 34 -8.02 2.54 0.05
C GLU A 34 -8.67 3.02 -1.26
N ARG A 35 -8.40 2.36 -2.40
CA ARG A 35 -9.06 2.63 -3.69
C ARG A 35 -10.56 2.39 -3.60
N ASP A 36 -10.99 1.27 -3.02
CA ASP A 36 -12.40 0.92 -2.82
C ASP A 36 -13.09 1.91 -1.88
N ARG A 37 -12.43 2.33 -0.78
CA ARG A 37 -12.94 3.39 0.09
C ARG A 37 -13.12 4.72 -0.65
N ARG A 38 -12.15 5.12 -1.48
CA ARG A 38 -12.25 6.35 -2.29
C ARG A 38 -13.33 6.25 -3.35
N MET A 39 -13.42 5.14 -4.07
CA MET A 39 -14.47 4.90 -5.07
C MET A 39 -15.87 4.94 -4.42
N ARG A 40 -16.04 4.34 -3.23
CA ARG A 40 -17.31 4.44 -2.48
C ARG A 40 -17.61 5.87 -2.04
N TYR A 41 -16.61 6.60 -1.57
CA TYR A 41 -16.77 8.00 -1.18
C TYR A 41 -17.19 8.88 -2.37
N ASP A 42 -16.50 8.76 -3.51
CA ASP A 42 -16.81 9.50 -4.73
C ASP A 42 -18.19 9.13 -5.28
N LEU A 43 -18.55 7.83 -5.26
CA LEU A 43 -19.90 7.38 -5.63
C LEU A 43 -20.96 7.97 -4.68
N GLN A 44 -20.71 7.97 -3.37
CA GLN A 44 -21.66 8.52 -2.41
C GLN A 44 -21.84 10.04 -2.59
N GLN A 45 -20.75 10.77 -2.86
CA GLN A 45 -20.78 12.21 -3.15
C GLN A 45 -21.53 12.53 -4.44
N THR A 46 -21.36 11.70 -5.48
CA THR A 46 -22.10 11.85 -6.74
C THR A 46 -23.56 11.43 -6.62
N LEU A 47 -23.91 10.45 -5.78
CA LEU A 47 -25.31 10.07 -5.52
C LEU A 47 -26.09 11.13 -4.73
N SER A 48 -25.43 11.89 -3.85
CA SER A 48 -26.06 13.04 -3.17
C SER A 48 -26.39 14.20 -4.11
N ARG A 49 -25.92 14.16 -5.37
CA ARG A 49 -26.21 15.17 -6.39
C ARG A 49 -26.68 14.47 -7.65
N LEU A 50 -28.00 14.28 -7.81
CA LEU A 50 -28.54 13.72 -9.04
C LEU A 50 -27.96 14.49 -10.25
N PRO A 51 -27.41 13.82 -11.28
CA PRO A 51 -26.85 14.47 -12.47
C PRO A 51 -27.79 15.44 -13.19
N THR A 52 -29.07 15.47 -12.83
CA THR A 52 -30.12 16.32 -13.39
C THR A 52 -30.49 17.51 -12.50
N TYR A 53 -29.86 17.70 -11.35
CA TYR A 53 -30.13 18.80 -10.42
C TYR A 53 -29.03 19.86 -10.56
N ASP A 54 -29.17 20.72 -11.57
CA ASP A 54 -28.51 22.03 -11.60
C ASP A 54 -29.38 22.98 -10.76
N ASP A 55 -28.82 23.48 -9.67
CA ASP A 55 -29.47 24.46 -8.81
C ASP A 55 -29.00 25.85 -9.23
N ASP A 56 -29.87 26.61 -9.88
CA ASP A 56 -29.56 27.96 -10.36
C ASP A 56 -29.30 28.95 -9.19
N ASP A 57 -29.70 28.61 -7.96
CA ASP A 57 -29.50 29.41 -6.76
C ASP A 57 -28.15 29.14 -6.06
N GLU A 58 -27.32 28.23 -6.58
CA GLU A 58 -26.04 27.85 -5.97
C GLU A 58 -25.00 28.99 -6.06
N ASP A 59 -24.58 29.51 -4.90
CA ASP A 59 -23.64 30.62 -4.84
C ASP A 59 -22.17 30.17 -4.92
N ASP A 60 -21.23 31.13 -4.94
CA ASP A 60 -19.80 30.81 -5.04
C ASP A 60 -19.24 30.13 -3.77
N ASP A 61 -19.88 30.34 -2.60
CA ASP A 61 -19.49 29.71 -1.35
C ASP A 61 -19.96 28.24 -1.31
N ASP A 62 -21.18 27.97 -1.79
CA ASP A 62 -21.72 26.63 -2.01
C ASP A 62 -20.81 25.84 -2.98
N LYS A 63 -20.42 26.46 -4.10
CA LYS A 63 -19.50 25.83 -5.08
C LYS A 63 -18.14 25.54 -4.47
N ARG A 64 -17.65 26.37 -3.55
CA ARG A 64 -16.37 26.16 -2.86
C ARG A 64 -16.47 25.06 -1.79
N ALA A 65 -17.53 25.08 -1.00
CA ALA A 65 -17.82 24.05 0.01
C ALA A 65 -18.03 22.67 -0.64
N LEU A 66 -18.59 22.63 -1.85
CA LEU A 66 -18.85 21.43 -2.62
C LEU A 66 -17.69 21.03 -3.55
N GLY A 67 -16.56 21.76 -3.50
CA GLY A 67 -15.35 21.45 -4.28
C GLY A 67 -15.47 21.67 -5.79
N LYS A 68 -16.50 22.39 -6.26
CA LYS A 68 -16.76 22.68 -7.69
C LYS A 68 -15.82 23.75 -8.28
N THR A 69 -15.27 24.64 -7.47
CA THR A 69 -14.42 25.76 -7.95
C THR A 69 -12.98 25.36 -8.28
N SER A 70 -12.58 24.11 -8.03
CA SER A 70 -11.27 23.58 -8.40
C SER A 70 -11.36 22.64 -9.59
N THR A 71 -11.59 23.19 -10.78
CA THR A 71 -11.53 22.53 -12.08
C THR A 71 -10.12 22.00 -12.46
N ALA A 72 -9.21 21.74 -11.52
CA ALA A 72 -7.83 21.38 -11.86
C ALA A 72 -7.03 20.49 -10.87
N THR A 73 -7.56 20.01 -9.74
CA THR A 73 -6.66 19.41 -8.71
C THR A 73 -6.97 17.98 -8.26
N THR A 74 -8.15 17.42 -8.53
CA THR A 74 -8.45 16.04 -8.07
C THR A 74 -8.04 14.94 -9.06
N THR A 75 -7.71 15.28 -10.31
CA THR A 75 -7.44 14.28 -11.35
C THR A 75 -5.97 13.80 -11.41
N THR A 76 -5.00 14.53 -10.84
CA THR A 76 -3.58 14.33 -11.23
C THR A 76 -2.76 13.42 -10.30
N THR A 77 -3.19 13.12 -9.07
CA THR A 77 -2.31 12.46 -8.08
C THR A 77 -2.57 10.96 -7.87
N THR A 78 -3.58 10.35 -8.51
CA THR A 78 -4.02 8.97 -8.18
C THR A 78 -3.95 7.97 -9.34
N TYR A 79 -3.55 8.39 -10.55
CA TYR A 79 -3.58 7.47 -11.70
C TYR A 79 -2.41 6.47 -11.75
N VAL A 80 -1.28 6.77 -11.10
CA VAL A 80 -0.12 5.85 -11.10
C VAL A 80 -0.32 4.64 -10.19
N THR A 81 -1.22 4.69 -9.19
CA THR A 81 -1.52 3.51 -8.35
C THR A 81 -2.61 2.61 -8.93
N ALA A 82 -3.47 3.11 -9.82
CA ALA A 82 -4.54 2.31 -10.41
C ALA A 82 -3.99 1.27 -11.40
N GLU A 83 -3.08 1.69 -12.29
CA GLU A 83 -2.49 0.82 -13.31
C GLU A 83 -1.70 -0.35 -12.69
N ASP A 84 -0.92 -0.07 -11.64
CA ASP A 84 -0.15 -1.09 -10.90
C ASP A 84 -1.04 -2.12 -10.17
N LEU A 85 -2.22 -1.71 -9.69
CA LEU A 85 -3.16 -2.60 -8.99
C LEU A 85 -3.95 -3.49 -9.94
N ASP A 86 -4.19 -3.00 -11.15
CA ASP A 86 -4.93 -3.70 -12.20
C ASP A 86 -4.01 -4.66 -12.99
N GLU A 87 -2.70 -4.65 -12.73
CA GLU A 87 -1.72 -5.55 -13.33
C GLU A 87 -1.71 -6.94 -12.66
N ASP A 88 -1.73 -8.00 -13.47
CA ASP A 88 -1.60 -9.38 -13.00
C ASP A 88 -0.16 -9.66 -12.52
N ASP A 89 -0.06 -10.30 -11.35
CA ASP A 89 1.20 -10.61 -10.69
C ASP A 89 1.29 -12.12 -10.40
N GLU A 90 1.72 -12.86 -11.42
CA GLU A 90 1.84 -14.33 -11.39
C GLU A 90 2.77 -14.81 -10.25
N GLU A 91 3.80 -14.05 -9.91
CA GLU A 91 4.74 -14.38 -8.84
C GLU A 91 4.04 -14.28 -7.46
N LEU A 92 3.27 -13.21 -7.25
CA LEU A 92 2.50 -13.03 -6.02
C LEU A 92 1.36 -14.04 -5.91
N GLU A 93 0.70 -14.37 -7.02
CA GLU A 93 -0.33 -15.41 -7.06
C GLU A 93 0.27 -16.78 -6.71
N SER A 94 1.38 -17.15 -7.35
CA SER A 94 2.10 -18.38 -7.04
C SER A 94 2.58 -18.45 -5.59
N PHE A 95 2.98 -17.31 -5.00
CA PHE A 95 3.34 -17.27 -3.59
C PHE A 95 2.12 -17.44 -2.67
N ASN A 96 1.01 -16.76 -3.00
CA ASN A 96 -0.22 -16.83 -2.21
C ASN A 96 -0.91 -18.19 -2.29
N SER A 97 -0.71 -18.95 -3.37
CA SER A 97 -1.23 -20.32 -3.52
C SER A 97 -0.48 -21.36 -2.70
N ARG A 98 0.70 -21.03 -2.15
CA ARG A 98 1.45 -21.94 -1.26
C ARG A 98 0.72 -22.08 0.08
N ASP A 99 1.00 -23.17 0.77
CA ASP A 99 0.47 -23.39 2.11
C ASP A 99 0.88 -22.26 3.06
N VAL A 100 0.04 -21.98 4.05
CA VAL A 100 0.31 -20.92 5.03
C VAL A 100 1.62 -21.19 5.78
N ASN A 101 1.94 -22.45 6.07
CA ASN A 101 3.18 -22.84 6.71
C ASN A 101 4.39 -22.51 5.82
N ASP A 102 4.35 -22.87 4.54
CA ASP A 102 5.42 -22.58 3.57
C ASP A 102 5.66 -21.08 3.42
N ARG A 103 4.58 -20.29 3.39
CA ARG A 103 4.67 -18.83 3.31
C ARG A 103 5.31 -18.25 4.56
N LEU A 104 4.94 -18.75 5.74
CA LEU A 104 5.55 -18.35 7.01
C LEU A 104 7.05 -18.70 7.03
N GLN A 105 7.42 -19.92 6.63
CA GLN A 105 8.83 -20.34 6.57
C GLN A 105 9.65 -19.45 5.65
N ALA A 106 9.10 -19.05 4.49
CA ALA A 106 9.79 -18.14 3.58
C ALA A 106 10.06 -16.76 4.22
N VAL A 107 9.09 -16.22 4.95
CA VAL A 107 9.24 -14.94 5.68
C VAL A 107 10.26 -15.07 6.81
N VAL A 108 10.15 -16.12 7.63
CA VAL A 108 11.07 -16.36 8.74
C VAL A 108 12.49 -16.57 8.24
N GLY A 109 12.67 -17.33 7.15
CA GLY A 109 13.97 -17.50 6.49
C GLY A 109 14.56 -16.17 6.05
N HIS A 110 13.78 -15.33 5.39
CA HIS A 110 14.22 -13.99 4.98
C HIS A 110 14.64 -13.12 6.17
N LEU A 111 13.89 -13.16 7.29
CA LEU A 111 14.24 -12.42 8.50
C LEU A 111 15.57 -12.91 9.11
N ARG A 112 15.85 -14.21 9.07
CA ARG A 112 17.11 -14.77 9.57
C ARG A 112 18.28 -14.38 8.69
N GLU A 113 18.13 -14.45 7.37
CA GLU A 113 19.21 -14.16 6.42
C GLU A 113 19.51 -12.66 6.32
N ALA A 114 18.47 -11.84 6.10
CA ALA A 114 18.65 -10.41 5.85
C ALA A 114 18.82 -9.59 7.13
N HIS A 115 18.24 -10.04 8.24
CA HIS A 115 18.18 -9.28 9.49
C HIS A 115 18.78 -10.00 10.69
N ARG A 116 19.30 -11.24 10.52
CA ARG A 116 19.81 -12.07 11.64
C ARG A 116 18.78 -12.21 12.75
N TYR A 117 17.50 -12.17 12.39
CA TYR A 117 16.39 -12.14 13.34
C TYR A 117 15.68 -13.48 13.38
N CYS A 118 15.57 -14.06 14.57
CA CYS A 118 14.70 -15.21 14.77
C CYS A 118 13.33 -14.75 15.26
N PHE A 119 12.29 -15.05 14.48
CA PHE A 119 10.90 -14.75 14.82
C PHE A 119 10.46 -15.44 16.13
N TRP A 120 10.87 -16.70 16.33
CA TRP A 120 10.48 -17.50 17.48
C TRP A 120 11.20 -17.07 18.77
N CYS A 121 12.52 -16.84 18.72
CA CYS A 121 13.26 -16.27 19.85
C CYS A 121 12.92 -14.79 20.11
N LYS A 122 12.34 -14.10 19.12
CA LYS A 122 12.06 -12.65 19.12
C LYS A 122 13.33 -11.82 19.36
N HIS A 123 14.47 -12.28 18.83
CA HIS A 123 15.77 -11.68 19.07
C HIS A 123 16.57 -11.51 17.77
N VAL A 124 17.35 -10.42 17.70
CA VAL A 124 18.31 -10.14 16.63
C VAL A 124 19.69 -10.62 17.08
N TYR A 125 20.29 -11.50 16.31
CA TYR A 125 21.60 -12.07 16.59
C TYR A 125 22.71 -11.21 15.95
N PRO A 126 23.89 -11.16 16.59
CA PRO A 126 25.03 -10.43 16.04
C PRO A 126 25.65 -11.13 14.83
N ASP A 127 25.57 -12.45 14.76
CA ASP A 127 26.22 -13.31 13.80
C ASP A 127 25.25 -13.89 12.76
N GLU A 128 25.79 -14.29 11.60
CA GLU A 128 25.00 -14.84 10.48
C GLU A 128 24.54 -16.28 10.71
N ARG A 129 25.17 -16.99 11.65
CA ARG A 129 24.81 -18.36 11.99
C ARG A 129 23.72 -18.43 13.06
N LEU A 130 23.36 -17.29 13.66
CA LEU A 130 22.43 -17.17 14.77
C LEU A 130 22.83 -18.14 15.90
N GLU A 131 24.12 -18.11 16.29
CA GLU A 131 24.68 -18.97 17.32
C GLU A 131 23.86 -18.86 18.63
N GLY A 132 23.34 -20.01 19.08
CA GLY A 132 22.48 -20.10 20.26
C GLY A 132 20.97 -20.08 19.97
N CYS A 133 20.55 -20.01 18.71
CA CYS A 133 19.17 -20.27 18.32
C CYS A 133 18.90 -21.79 18.26
N PRO A 134 17.82 -22.31 18.89
CA PRO A 134 17.60 -23.76 18.99
C PRO A 134 17.17 -24.40 17.67
N GLY A 135 16.66 -23.62 16.71
CA GLY A 135 16.41 -24.10 15.36
C GLY A 135 15.74 -23.07 14.45
N THR A 136 15.02 -23.52 13.43
CA THR A 136 14.34 -22.67 12.44
C THR A 136 12.82 -22.80 12.48
N THR A 137 12.31 -23.88 13.07
CA THR A 137 10.88 -24.18 13.15
C THR A 137 10.30 -23.76 14.51
N GLU A 138 8.99 -23.69 14.61
CA GLU A 138 8.29 -23.41 15.89
C GLU A 138 8.62 -24.49 16.94
N GLU A 139 8.62 -25.76 16.52
CA GLU A 139 8.86 -26.93 17.38
C GLU A 139 10.24 -26.91 18.05
N ASP A 140 11.23 -26.28 17.43
CA ASP A 140 12.57 -26.12 18.02
C ASP A 140 12.57 -25.13 19.20
N HIS A 141 11.50 -24.33 19.36
CA HIS A 141 11.40 -23.23 20.32
C HIS A 141 10.30 -23.42 21.37
N ASP A 142 9.57 -24.55 21.34
CA ASP A 142 8.66 -24.99 22.41
C ASP A 142 9.43 -25.47 23.66
#